data_AF-A0AAW0BRT1-F1
#
_entry.id   AF-A0AAW0BRT1-F1
#
_cell.length_a   1.000
_cell.length_b   1.000
_cell.length_c   1.000
_cell.angle_alpha   90.00
_cell.angle_beta   90.00
_cell.angle_gamma   90.00
#
_symmetry.space_group_name_H-M   'P 1'
#
loop_
_entity.id
_entity.type
_entity.pdbx_description
1 polymer ?
#
loop_
_entity_poly.entity_id
_entity_poly.type
_entity_poly.pdbx_seq_one_letter_code
_entity_poly.pdbx_strand_id
1 'polypeptide(L)'
;MTNNRLIILVLLFWAQISLVFTCAVLGFLSQPGVLDLDVGNDEAVQLFLEKLNRIRNIPEANGHLALQRHLRIAMTLAKNKNLAILPELESLNERINRQAREGIASHQDKRSLVYKLHLANKEPKTIADFLAGCPIDPTAPIGTLLNPRIIERKRDLSFGPPIRTVLADTASRPFANDFVCDEAAGFYIVTDEESVIFFDKDDASVVFAELIVLRDVFGEQGTPESTAICEWFQDVIDTAVNERRDVRPKSDGTMVQLGYNAGPRDLRVFQLAKSYTKNLDEETKADHDTEVIAAVTITWAVAKAWLPLDITNKIEDTLEENGLPRIATRNIVAGVGYQIQFRGLAYNFPTFERAPPEAYFTYGYSASYHKDPCYVSGVCGISLNVGRTVNPPPSSTLATPGLRQTRSQTRAGSAPGQIDSTSEDFSKWPANGGGNFVDMTLKVVVHQAAGTLFAFNPAMGHGTTRLCGATNNLAAITFSSHIYKAFQLAQTGSIEAGDKAGDGNFDELNVD
;
A
#
# COMPACT_ATOMS: atom_id res chain seq x y z
N MET A 1 -13.87 -29.85 5.85
CA MET A 1 -14.01 -28.91 6.98
C MET A 1 -14.13 -29.62 8.35
N THR A 2 -13.28 -30.61 8.67
CA THR A 2 -13.46 -31.43 9.88
C THR A 2 -12.24 -31.56 10.80
N ASN A 3 -11.05 -31.06 10.42
CA ASN A 3 -9.86 -31.17 11.28
C ASN A 3 -9.66 -30.00 12.26
N ASN A 4 -10.10 -28.78 11.93
CA ASN A 4 -9.83 -27.62 12.80
C ASN A 4 -10.71 -27.61 14.07
N ARG A 5 -11.92 -28.20 14.03
CA ARG A 5 -12.78 -28.31 15.23
C ARG A 5 -12.25 -29.34 16.24
N LEU A 6 -11.62 -30.41 15.76
CA LEU A 6 -11.05 -31.45 16.63
C LEU A 6 -9.79 -30.94 17.35
N ILE A 7 -8.95 -30.16 16.66
CA ILE A 7 -7.75 -29.55 17.25
C ILE A 7 -8.13 -28.50 18.30
N ILE A 8 -9.15 -27.66 18.04
CA ILE A 8 -9.66 -26.69 19.02
C ILE A 8 -10.26 -27.40 20.24
N LEU A 9 -10.99 -28.50 20.06
CA LEU A 9 -11.52 -29.29 21.18
C LEU A 9 -10.40 -29.95 22.01
N VAL A 10 -9.34 -30.46 21.37
CA VAL A 10 -8.18 -31.03 22.07
C VAL A 10 -7.40 -29.96 22.83
N LEU A 11 -7.24 -28.76 22.26
CA LEU A 11 -6.57 -27.64 22.93
C LEU A 11 -7.40 -27.07 24.09
N LEU A 12 -8.72 -26.97 23.95
CA LEU A 12 -9.62 -26.59 25.04
C LEU A 12 -9.65 -27.65 26.15
N PHE A 13 -9.56 -28.93 25.79
CA PHE A 13 -9.46 -30.04 26.74
C PHE A 13 -8.14 -30.00 27.53
N TRP A 14 -7.01 -29.74 26.88
CA TRP A 14 -5.72 -29.59 27.56
C TRP A 14 -5.63 -28.32 28.43
N ALA A 15 -6.23 -27.21 27.99
CA ALA A 15 -6.34 -26.00 28.79
C ALA A 15 -7.23 -26.21 30.02
N GLN A 16 -8.34 -26.94 29.89
CA GLN A 16 -9.18 -27.34 31.02
C GLN A 16 -8.45 -28.29 31.98
N ILE A 17 -7.66 -29.25 31.47
CA ILE A 17 -6.85 -30.13 32.33
C ILE A 17 -5.78 -29.32 33.08
N SER A 18 -5.07 -28.41 32.43
CA SER A 18 -4.11 -27.54 33.12
C SER A 18 -4.77 -26.62 34.14
N LEU A 19 -5.97 -26.10 33.86
CA LEU A 19 -6.72 -25.26 34.80
C LEU A 19 -7.24 -26.07 35.99
N VAL A 20 -7.82 -27.25 35.75
CA VAL A 20 -8.29 -28.17 36.80
C VAL A 20 -7.13 -28.67 37.65
N PHE A 21 -5.96 -28.93 37.05
CA PHE A 21 -4.76 -29.36 37.79
C PHE A 21 -4.14 -28.20 38.58
N THR A 22 -4.13 -26.98 38.03
CA THR A 22 -3.67 -25.79 38.75
C THR A 22 -4.61 -25.45 39.91
N CYS A 23 -5.93 -25.53 39.70
CA CYS A 23 -6.93 -25.37 40.76
C CYS A 23 -6.88 -26.51 41.80
N ALA A 24 -6.59 -27.75 41.39
CA ALA A 24 -6.43 -28.88 42.30
C ALA A 24 -5.16 -28.72 43.15
N VAL A 25 -4.03 -28.30 42.56
CA VAL A 25 -2.80 -28.01 43.29
C VAL A 25 -2.97 -26.80 44.21
N LEU A 26 -3.64 -25.73 43.76
CA LEU A 26 -3.93 -24.55 44.60
C LEU A 26 -4.93 -24.85 45.73
N GLY A 27 -5.95 -25.68 45.48
CA GLY A 27 -6.91 -26.13 46.48
C GLY A 27 -6.31 -27.10 47.51
N PHE A 28 -5.32 -27.89 47.09
CA PHE A 28 -4.54 -28.76 47.97
C PHE A 28 -3.57 -27.96 48.85
N LEU A 29 -3.00 -26.87 48.32
CA LEU A 29 -2.09 -25.97 49.05
C LEU A 29 -2.80 -24.93 49.93
N SER A 30 -4.12 -24.75 49.79
CA SER A 30 -4.91 -23.81 50.60
C SER A 30 -5.55 -24.42 51.86
N GLN A 31 -5.35 -25.71 52.12
CA GLN A 31 -5.87 -26.35 53.33
C GLN A 31 -5.01 -26.00 54.56
N PRO A 32 -5.59 -25.43 55.63
CA PRO A 32 -4.86 -25.12 56.85
C PRO A 32 -4.46 -26.44 57.54
N GLY A 33 -3.15 -26.73 57.58
CA GLY A 33 -2.59 -27.95 58.15
C GLY A 33 -1.66 -28.74 57.21
N VAL A 34 -1.57 -28.40 55.93
CA VAL A 34 -0.69 -29.06 54.93
C VAL A 34 0.71 -28.42 54.85
N LEU A 35 1.02 -27.45 55.72
CA LEU A 35 2.24 -26.65 55.67
C LEU A 35 3.46 -27.23 56.41
N ASP A 36 3.36 -28.47 56.95
CA ASP A 36 4.51 -29.23 57.47
C ASP A 36 4.94 -30.37 56.51
N LEU A 37 4.59 -30.27 55.23
CA LEU A 37 5.29 -31.05 54.20
C LEU A 37 6.66 -30.44 54.01
N ASP A 38 7.67 -31.10 54.60
CA ASP A 38 9.07 -30.95 54.23
C ASP A 38 9.17 -30.92 52.70
N VAL A 39 9.46 -29.74 52.16
CA VAL A 39 9.49 -29.44 50.71
C VAL A 39 10.71 -30.10 50.03
N GLY A 40 11.34 -31.07 50.70
CA GLY A 40 12.39 -31.93 50.15
C GLY A 40 11.91 -32.97 49.15
N ASN A 41 10.61 -33.09 48.85
CA ASN A 41 10.14 -34.08 47.89
C ASN A 41 10.23 -33.55 46.43
N ASP A 42 11.41 -33.78 45.86
CA ASP A 42 11.81 -33.55 44.46
C ASP A 42 10.72 -33.97 43.44
N GLU A 43 9.92 -35.01 43.72
CA GLU A 43 8.94 -35.57 42.78
C GLU A 43 7.87 -34.59 42.27
N ALA A 44 7.33 -33.70 43.10
CA ALA A 44 6.29 -32.76 42.65
C ALA A 44 6.86 -31.69 41.73
N VAL A 45 8.10 -31.26 42.01
CA VAL A 45 8.87 -30.33 41.18
C VAL A 45 9.27 -31.01 39.87
N GLN A 46 9.76 -32.26 39.93
CA GLN A 46 10.10 -33.06 38.75
C GLN A 46 8.89 -33.32 37.86
N LEU A 47 7.71 -33.63 38.43
CA LEU A 47 6.48 -33.83 37.66
C LEU A 47 6.00 -32.54 36.98
N PHE A 48 6.15 -31.40 37.64
CA PHE A 48 5.86 -30.09 37.05
C PHE A 48 6.82 -29.78 35.90
N LEU A 49 8.13 -30.01 36.10
CA LEU A 49 9.16 -29.85 35.06
C LEU A 49 8.96 -30.81 33.88
N GLU A 50 8.57 -32.05 34.12
CA GLU A 50 8.25 -33.04 33.07
C GLU A 50 7.06 -32.58 32.23
N LYS A 51 6.00 -32.06 32.87
CA LYS A 51 4.82 -31.53 32.17
C LYS A 51 5.12 -30.25 31.41
N LEU A 52 5.95 -29.35 31.94
CA LEU A 52 6.47 -28.18 31.21
C LEU A 52 7.26 -28.60 29.96
N ASN A 53 8.09 -29.64 30.07
CA ASN A 53 8.82 -30.20 28.92
C ASN A 53 7.90 -30.83 27.86
N ARG A 54 6.71 -31.32 28.23
CA ARG A 54 5.72 -31.81 27.25
C ARG A 54 5.00 -30.68 26.52
N ILE A 55 4.78 -29.54 27.17
CA ILE A 55 4.20 -28.33 26.56
C ILE A 55 5.15 -27.72 25.51
N ARG A 56 6.46 -27.97 25.64
CA ARG A 56 7.52 -27.53 24.73
C ARG A 56 7.34 -27.95 23.26
N ASN A 57 6.53 -28.98 22.99
CA ASN A 57 6.36 -29.57 21.65
C ASN A 57 5.02 -29.22 20.98
N ILE A 58 4.28 -28.21 21.46
CA ILE A 58 2.99 -27.81 20.87
C ILE A 58 3.21 -26.74 19.79
N PRO A 59 2.84 -26.98 18.51
CA PRO A 59 2.93 -25.99 17.44
C PRO A 59 1.88 -24.85 17.57
N GLU A 60 2.08 -23.80 16.78
CA GLU A 60 1.93 -22.36 17.07
C GLU A 60 0.53 -21.69 17.16
N ALA A 61 0.64 -20.38 17.47
CA ALA A 61 -0.24 -19.22 17.32
C ALA A 61 -0.85 -18.68 18.62
N ASN A 62 -1.56 -19.50 19.39
CA ASN A 62 -2.15 -19.07 20.68
C ASN A 62 -1.44 -19.67 21.92
N GLY A 63 -0.57 -20.66 21.71
CA GLY A 63 0.18 -21.32 22.79
C GLY A 63 1.14 -20.39 23.52
N HIS A 64 1.70 -19.39 22.83
CA HIS A 64 2.71 -18.51 23.39
C HIS A 64 2.16 -17.63 24.54
N LEU A 65 1.06 -16.91 24.31
CA LEU A 65 0.45 -16.03 25.32
C LEU A 65 -0.06 -16.83 26.52
N ALA A 66 -0.65 -17.99 26.26
CA ALA A 66 -1.05 -18.91 27.32
C ALA A 66 0.17 -19.40 28.12
N LEU A 67 1.24 -19.84 27.47
CA LEU A 67 2.47 -20.28 28.12
C LEU A 67 3.12 -19.16 28.94
N GLN A 68 3.23 -17.95 28.40
CA GLN A 68 3.71 -16.77 29.13
C GLN A 68 2.86 -16.48 30.38
N ARG A 69 1.53 -16.57 30.28
CA ARG A 69 0.64 -16.33 31.42
C ARG A 69 0.87 -17.36 32.53
N HIS A 70 0.96 -18.65 32.18
CA HIS A 70 1.22 -19.71 33.16
C HIS A 70 2.62 -19.57 33.78
N LEU A 71 3.62 -19.21 32.96
CA LEU A 71 4.98 -19.03 33.42
C LEU A 71 5.10 -17.84 34.38
N ARG A 72 4.40 -16.72 34.13
CA ARG A 72 4.33 -15.59 35.07
C ARG A 72 3.69 -15.97 36.41
N ILE A 73 2.62 -16.77 36.38
CA ILE A 73 1.98 -17.30 37.59
C ILE A 73 2.97 -18.17 38.37
N ALA A 74 3.65 -19.10 37.69
CA ALA A 74 4.65 -19.97 38.30
C ALA A 74 5.82 -19.18 38.90
N MET A 75 6.35 -18.17 38.20
CA MET A 75 7.40 -17.27 38.69
C MET A 75 6.96 -16.50 39.93
N THR A 76 5.72 -15.99 39.95
CA THR A 76 5.18 -15.25 41.10
C THR A 76 5.05 -16.16 42.32
N LEU A 77 4.58 -17.39 42.13
CA LEU A 77 4.50 -18.39 43.21
C LEU A 77 5.89 -18.78 43.72
N ALA A 78 6.84 -19.07 42.82
CA ALA A 78 8.21 -19.41 43.18
C ALA A 78 8.89 -18.28 43.95
N LYS A 79 8.70 -17.03 43.53
CA LYS A 79 9.21 -15.84 44.22
C LYS A 79 8.60 -15.67 45.61
N ASN A 80 7.28 -15.79 45.75
CA ASN A 80 6.59 -15.63 47.04
C ASN A 80 6.95 -16.71 48.07
N LYS A 81 7.32 -17.90 47.60
CA LYS A 81 7.68 -19.05 48.44
C LYS A 81 9.19 -19.25 48.56
N ASN A 82 10.01 -18.35 47.98
CA ASN A 82 11.47 -18.44 47.93
C ASN A 82 11.97 -19.81 47.41
N LEU A 83 11.32 -20.33 46.37
CA LEU A 83 11.66 -21.63 45.78
C LEU A 83 12.95 -21.55 44.96
N ALA A 84 13.79 -22.58 45.08
CA ALA A 84 15.05 -22.68 44.35
C ALA A 84 14.90 -22.74 42.82
N ILE A 85 13.71 -23.07 42.29
CA ILE A 85 13.41 -23.16 40.84
C ILE A 85 13.22 -21.80 40.14
N LEU A 86 13.21 -20.69 40.90
CA LEU A 86 12.95 -19.37 40.34
C LEU A 86 13.93 -19.00 39.18
N PRO A 87 15.26 -19.22 39.29
CA PRO A 87 16.20 -18.91 38.21
C PRO A 87 15.93 -19.71 36.91
N GLU A 88 15.51 -20.97 37.01
CA GLU A 88 15.17 -21.80 35.84
C GLU A 88 13.90 -21.32 35.14
N LEU A 89 12.90 -20.89 35.91
CA LEU A 89 11.68 -20.30 35.37
C LEU A 89 11.96 -18.95 34.70
N GLU A 90 12.83 -18.14 35.28
CA GLU A 90 13.31 -16.88 34.68
C GLU A 90 14.06 -17.15 33.37
N SER A 91 15.00 -18.10 33.35
CA SER A 91 15.73 -18.50 32.15
C SER A 91 14.82 -19.07 31.06
N LEU A 92 13.81 -19.87 31.42
CA LEU A 92 12.81 -20.36 30.48
C LEU A 92 11.96 -19.22 29.91
N ASN A 93 11.54 -18.27 30.75
CA ASN A 93 10.79 -17.08 30.34
C ASN A 93 11.61 -16.24 29.36
N GLU A 94 12.90 -16.03 29.64
CA GLU A 94 13.81 -15.33 28.75
C GLU A 94 13.96 -16.03 27.39
N ARG A 95 14.10 -17.36 27.36
CA ARG A 95 14.19 -18.13 26.11
C ARG A 95 12.91 -18.08 25.30
N ILE A 96 11.76 -18.29 25.94
CA ILE A 96 10.45 -18.19 25.30
C ILE A 96 10.27 -16.78 24.75
N ASN A 97 10.56 -15.75 25.54
CA ASN A 97 10.46 -14.36 25.09
C ASN A 97 11.45 -14.05 23.97
N ARG A 98 12.63 -14.69 23.93
CA ARG A 98 13.59 -14.55 22.84
C ARG A 98 13.06 -15.17 21.56
N GLN A 99 12.58 -16.41 21.61
CA GLN A 99 11.95 -17.09 20.48
C GLN A 99 10.70 -16.35 19.99
N ALA A 100 9.88 -15.82 20.89
CA ALA A 100 8.74 -14.95 20.55
C ALA A 100 9.14 -13.72 19.74
N ARG A 101 10.35 -13.21 20.00
CA ARG A 101 10.87 -11.98 19.41
C ARG A 101 11.71 -12.27 18.17
N GLU A 102 12.10 -13.51 17.93
CA GLU A 102 12.77 -13.89 16.69
C GLU A 102 11.81 -13.59 15.53
N GLY A 103 12.25 -12.72 14.62
CA GLY A 103 11.43 -12.27 13.49
C GLY A 103 10.35 -11.25 13.84
N ILE A 104 10.22 -10.75 15.07
CA ILE A 104 9.28 -9.66 15.41
C ILE A 104 10.04 -8.38 15.75
N ALA A 105 9.72 -7.29 15.05
CA ALA A 105 10.32 -5.99 15.30
C ALA A 105 10.02 -5.50 16.72
N SER A 106 11.07 -5.09 17.44
CA SER A 106 10.94 -4.44 18.74
C SER A 106 10.27 -3.06 18.62
N HIS A 107 9.86 -2.48 19.75
CA HIS A 107 9.35 -1.10 19.74
C HIS A 107 10.38 -0.08 19.21
N GLN A 108 11.67 -0.32 19.48
CA GLN A 108 12.75 0.52 18.97
C GLN A 108 12.90 0.38 17.45
N ASP A 109 12.78 -0.85 16.92
CA ASP A 109 12.81 -1.11 15.47
C ASP A 109 11.64 -0.41 14.78
N LYS A 110 10.43 -0.50 15.35
CA LYS A 110 9.25 0.20 14.82
C LYS A 110 9.44 1.71 14.78
N ARG A 111 9.94 2.31 15.87
CA ARG A 111 10.26 3.75 15.88
C ARG A 111 11.31 4.09 14.83
N SER A 112 12.39 3.29 14.74
CA SER A 112 13.44 3.49 13.75
C SER A 112 12.90 3.44 12.33
N LEU A 113 12.02 2.48 12.02
CA LEU A 113 11.35 2.41 10.72
C LEU A 113 10.49 3.64 10.44
N VAL A 114 9.68 4.11 11.40
CA VAL A 114 8.86 5.33 11.26
C VAL A 114 9.74 6.56 11.00
N TYR A 115 10.88 6.68 11.69
CA TYR A 115 11.85 7.76 11.41
C TYR A 115 12.46 7.63 10.01
N LYS A 116 12.83 6.41 9.58
CA LYS A 116 13.43 6.15 8.26
C LYS A 116 12.45 6.37 7.11
N LEU A 117 11.17 6.09 7.32
CA LEU A 117 10.10 6.45 6.37
C LEU A 117 9.79 7.96 6.38
N HIS A 118 10.53 8.75 7.16
CA HIS A 118 10.33 10.19 7.33
C HIS A 118 8.92 10.56 7.82
N LEU A 119 8.25 9.64 8.53
CA LEU A 119 6.88 9.83 9.05
C LEU A 119 6.85 10.51 10.42
N ALA A 120 7.99 10.57 11.12
CA ALA A 120 8.07 11.16 12.44
C ALA A 120 8.35 12.68 12.41
N ASN A 121 7.75 13.40 13.36
CA ASN A 121 8.10 14.76 13.77
C ASN A 121 8.16 15.80 12.64
N LYS A 122 7.17 15.78 11.75
CA LYS A 122 6.93 16.91 10.84
C LYS A 122 5.76 17.71 11.37
N GLU A 123 5.98 19.00 11.55
CA GLU A 123 4.88 19.93 11.73
C GLU A 123 4.07 19.91 10.43
N PRO A 124 2.80 19.47 10.47
CA PRO A 124 1.96 19.51 9.29
C PRO A 124 1.84 20.96 8.80
N LYS A 125 1.94 21.16 7.50
CA LYS A 125 1.88 22.48 6.87
C LYS A 125 0.60 22.62 6.07
N THR A 126 -0.01 23.79 6.08
CA THR A 126 -1.02 24.22 5.11
C THR A 126 -0.35 24.73 3.84
N ILE A 127 -1.10 24.92 2.76
CA ILE A 127 -0.60 25.59 1.55
C ILE A 127 -0.14 27.01 1.88
N ALA A 128 -0.85 27.69 2.78
CA ALA A 128 -0.47 29.02 3.25
C ALA A 128 0.89 29.03 3.95
N ASP A 129 1.22 27.99 4.73
CA ASP A 129 2.53 27.87 5.39
C ASP A 129 3.66 27.70 4.36
N PHE A 130 3.44 26.93 3.29
CA PHE A 130 4.40 26.80 2.20
C PHE A 130 4.63 28.15 1.49
N LEU A 131 3.57 28.89 1.21
CA LEU A 131 3.65 30.22 0.60
C LEU A 131 4.33 31.26 1.48
N ALA A 132 4.13 31.20 2.79
CA ALA A 132 4.78 32.11 3.73
C ALA A 132 6.29 31.84 3.87
N GLY A 133 6.70 30.57 3.73
CA GLY A 133 8.08 30.14 3.92
C GLY A 133 8.95 30.12 2.65
N CYS A 134 8.35 30.16 1.46
CA CYS A 134 9.07 30.01 0.19
C CYS A 134 8.81 31.22 -0.73
N PRO A 135 9.85 31.83 -1.33
CA PRO A 135 9.65 32.86 -2.33
C PRO A 135 8.92 32.28 -3.55
N ILE A 136 7.91 33.01 -4.04
CA ILE A 136 7.26 32.71 -5.32
C ILE A 136 8.19 33.24 -6.42
N ASP A 137 9.18 32.42 -6.79
CA ASP A 137 10.16 32.74 -7.82
C ASP A 137 10.42 31.51 -8.70
N PRO A 138 9.99 31.51 -9.98
CA PRO A 138 10.24 30.40 -10.89
C PRO A 138 11.73 30.21 -11.22
N THR A 139 12.57 31.19 -10.89
CA THR A 139 14.04 31.15 -11.07
C THR A 139 14.79 30.71 -9.81
N ALA A 140 14.08 30.45 -8.71
CA ALA A 140 14.67 29.91 -7.48
C ALA A 140 15.42 28.59 -7.75
N PRO A 141 16.38 28.20 -6.88
CA PRO A 141 17.01 26.88 -6.96
C PRO A 141 16.00 25.73 -7.07
N ILE A 142 16.47 24.56 -7.53
CA ILE A 142 15.63 23.35 -7.62
C ILE A 142 14.99 23.11 -6.25
N GLY A 143 13.66 22.99 -6.25
CA GLY A 143 12.90 22.78 -5.04
C GLY A 143 13.26 21.45 -4.39
N THR A 144 13.47 21.46 -3.09
CA THR A 144 13.76 20.24 -2.31
C THR A 144 12.49 19.78 -1.60
N LEU A 145 12.48 18.56 -1.09
CA LEU A 145 11.36 18.05 -0.31
C LEU A 145 10.98 18.94 0.89
N LEU A 146 11.96 19.57 1.56
CA LEU A 146 11.71 20.47 2.68
C LEU A 146 11.32 21.88 2.26
N ASN A 147 11.76 22.32 1.08
CA ASN A 147 11.51 23.63 0.50
C ASN A 147 11.12 23.46 -0.97
N PRO A 148 9.90 22.99 -1.26
CA PRO A 148 9.45 22.79 -2.62
C PRO A 148 9.36 24.14 -3.33
N ARG A 149 9.63 24.16 -4.64
CA ARG A 149 9.42 25.35 -5.46
C ARG A 149 7.91 25.65 -5.51
N ILE A 150 7.53 26.92 -5.37
CA ILE A 150 6.12 27.31 -5.37
C ILE A 150 5.82 28.11 -6.65
N ILE A 151 4.88 27.64 -7.46
CA ILE A 151 4.56 28.23 -8.77
C ILE A 151 3.07 28.53 -8.85
N GLU A 152 2.73 29.80 -9.06
CA GLU A 152 1.35 30.19 -9.39
C GLU A 152 1.07 29.80 -10.84
N ARG A 153 0.09 28.92 -11.06
CA ARG A 153 -0.23 28.40 -12.38
C ARG A 153 -1.71 28.05 -12.50
N LYS A 154 -2.45 28.94 -13.17
CA LYS A 154 -3.86 28.77 -13.48
C LYS A 154 -4.08 27.72 -14.57
N ARG A 155 -5.08 26.85 -14.39
CA ARG A 155 -5.49 25.86 -15.39
C ARG A 155 -6.09 26.53 -16.64
N ASP A 156 -5.67 26.07 -17.81
CA ASP A 156 -6.35 26.34 -19.07
C ASP A 156 -7.33 25.20 -19.36
N LEU A 157 -8.59 25.39 -18.98
CA LEU A 157 -9.65 24.41 -19.17
C LEU A 157 -10.06 24.25 -20.65
N SER A 158 -9.65 25.17 -21.51
CA SER A 158 -9.89 25.09 -22.96
C SER A 158 -8.80 24.29 -23.69
N PHE A 159 -7.67 24.05 -23.03
CA PHE A 159 -6.54 23.35 -23.60
C PHE A 159 -6.60 21.84 -23.32
N GLY A 160 -6.43 21.07 -24.39
CA GLY A 160 -6.31 19.62 -24.36
C GLY A 160 -6.64 19.03 -25.73
N PRO A 161 -5.97 17.94 -26.14
CA PRO A 161 -6.36 17.20 -27.34
C PRO A 161 -7.69 16.47 -27.08
N PRO A 162 -8.28 15.83 -28.09
CA PRO A 162 -9.43 14.95 -27.88
C PRO A 162 -9.16 13.89 -26.81
N ILE A 163 -10.19 13.55 -26.02
CA ILE A 163 -10.12 12.45 -25.04
C ILE A 163 -9.65 11.16 -25.74
N ARG A 164 -8.79 10.42 -25.05
CA ARG A 164 -8.04 9.23 -25.53
C ARG A 164 -6.92 9.51 -26.54
N THR A 165 -6.49 10.75 -26.68
CA THR A 165 -5.25 11.04 -27.42
C THR A 165 -4.04 10.50 -26.66
N VAL A 166 -3.14 9.80 -27.35
CA VAL A 166 -1.90 9.28 -26.76
C VAL A 166 -0.90 10.43 -26.58
N LEU A 167 -0.20 10.43 -25.45
CA LEU A 167 0.75 11.48 -25.08
C LEU A 167 2.20 10.99 -25.26
N ALA A 168 3.10 11.90 -25.64
CA ALA A 168 4.54 11.64 -25.74
C ALA A 168 5.32 12.82 -25.15
N ASP A 169 6.44 12.58 -24.48
CA ASP A 169 7.30 13.61 -23.86
C ASP A 169 8.52 13.98 -24.72
N THR A 170 8.61 13.44 -25.94
CA THR A 170 9.70 13.76 -26.86
C THR A 170 9.26 13.82 -28.31
N ALA A 171 9.64 14.91 -28.99
CA ALA A 171 9.50 15.06 -30.43
C ALA A 171 10.47 14.17 -31.25
N SER A 172 11.39 13.44 -30.60
CA SER A 172 12.40 12.64 -31.31
C SER A 172 11.79 11.45 -32.06
N ARG A 173 10.61 10.94 -31.63
CA ARG A 173 9.83 9.90 -32.31
C ARG A 173 8.32 9.93 -31.95
N PRO A 174 7.55 10.97 -32.30
CA PRO A 174 6.12 10.86 -32.21
C PRO A 174 5.65 9.80 -33.22
N PHE A 175 4.84 8.83 -32.77
CA PHE A 175 3.96 8.19 -33.74
C PHE A 175 3.08 9.29 -34.36
N ALA A 176 2.68 9.17 -35.62
CA ALA A 176 2.11 10.27 -36.41
C ALA A 176 0.90 11.01 -35.78
N ASN A 177 0.31 10.48 -34.70
CA ASN A 177 -0.86 11.01 -34.02
C ASN A 177 -0.67 11.27 -32.51
N ASP A 178 0.56 11.17 -31.98
CA ASP A 178 0.80 11.45 -30.56
C ASP A 178 0.78 12.96 -30.30
N PHE A 179 0.23 13.37 -29.16
CA PHE A 179 0.33 14.74 -28.69
C PHE A 179 1.64 14.92 -27.91
N VAL A 180 2.54 15.76 -28.40
CA VAL A 180 3.84 16.00 -27.79
C VAL A 180 3.70 17.00 -26.64
N CYS A 181 4.11 16.58 -25.45
CA CYS A 181 4.10 17.31 -24.19
C CYS A 181 5.54 17.68 -23.83
N ASP A 182 6.07 18.75 -24.42
CA ASP A 182 7.43 19.24 -24.16
C ASP A 182 7.46 20.75 -23.93
N GLU A 183 8.64 21.29 -23.59
CA GLU A 183 8.83 22.73 -23.37
C GLU A 183 8.49 23.56 -24.61
N ALA A 184 8.73 23.04 -25.82
CA ALA A 184 8.40 23.74 -27.07
C ALA A 184 6.89 23.89 -27.26
N ALA A 185 6.09 22.94 -26.76
CA ALA A 185 4.64 23.03 -26.67
C ALA A 185 4.14 23.86 -25.46
N GLY A 186 5.04 24.45 -24.68
CA GLY A 186 4.74 25.28 -23.51
C GLY A 186 4.47 24.49 -22.24
N PHE A 187 4.89 23.22 -22.18
CA PHE A 187 4.81 22.44 -20.95
C PHE A 187 5.93 22.83 -20.00
N TYR A 188 5.63 22.79 -18.71
CA TYR A 188 6.62 22.81 -17.65
C TYR A 188 7.05 21.38 -17.33
N ILE A 189 8.35 21.11 -17.33
CA ILE A 189 8.89 19.79 -17.06
C ILE A 189 9.43 19.76 -15.64
N VAL A 190 8.75 19.04 -14.75
CA VAL A 190 9.24 18.78 -13.39
C VAL A 190 10.26 17.65 -13.46
N THR A 191 11.54 17.98 -13.25
CA THR A 191 12.63 16.99 -13.31
C THR A 191 12.59 16.03 -12.12
N ASP A 192 13.32 14.92 -12.21
CA ASP A 192 13.43 13.85 -11.22
C ASP A 192 14.02 14.29 -9.87
N GLU A 193 14.67 15.45 -9.82
CA GLU A 193 15.22 16.06 -8.61
C GLU A 193 14.36 17.20 -8.05
N GLU A 194 13.32 17.63 -8.78
CA GLU A 194 12.52 18.80 -8.42
C GLU A 194 11.27 18.43 -7.62
N SER A 195 11.15 19.02 -6.43
CA SER A 195 9.89 19.12 -5.70
C SER A 195 9.22 20.47 -5.96
N VAL A 196 7.95 20.47 -6.34
CA VAL A 196 7.19 21.67 -6.75
C VAL A 196 5.73 21.59 -6.31
N ILE A 197 5.18 22.74 -5.91
CA ILE A 197 3.76 22.94 -5.64
C ILE A 197 3.25 23.98 -6.64
N PHE A 198 2.35 23.55 -7.52
CA PHE A 198 1.54 24.43 -8.34
C PHE A 198 0.29 24.83 -7.57
N PHE A 199 -0.02 26.11 -7.53
CA PHE A 199 -1.22 26.64 -6.88
C PHE A 199 -1.93 27.64 -7.79
N ASP A 200 -3.20 27.88 -7.50
CA ASP A 200 -3.98 28.97 -8.08
C ASP A 200 -4.68 29.76 -6.95
N LYS A 201 -5.21 30.93 -7.30
CA LYS A 201 -6.01 31.77 -6.42
C LYS A 201 -7.35 32.02 -7.09
N ASP A 202 -8.42 31.89 -6.32
CA ASP A 202 -9.74 32.32 -6.80
C ASP A 202 -9.87 33.85 -6.80
N ASP A 203 -11.01 34.35 -7.26
CA ASP A 203 -11.31 35.79 -7.29
C ASP A 203 -11.31 36.43 -5.89
N ALA A 204 -11.51 35.62 -4.84
CA ALA A 204 -11.44 36.03 -3.44
C ALA A 204 -10.02 35.89 -2.85
N SER A 205 -9.01 35.61 -3.68
CA SER A 205 -7.62 35.35 -3.28
C SER A 205 -7.44 34.15 -2.35
N VAL A 206 -8.40 33.23 -2.31
CA VAL A 206 -8.27 31.95 -1.63
C VAL A 206 -7.32 31.08 -2.44
N VAL A 207 -6.23 30.68 -1.80
CA VAL A 207 -5.21 29.82 -2.40
C VAL A 207 -5.67 28.37 -2.32
N PHE A 208 -5.51 27.64 -3.42
CA PHE A 208 -5.62 26.18 -3.44
C PHE A 208 -4.53 25.56 -4.31
N ALA A 209 -4.11 24.35 -3.94
CA ALA A 209 -3.14 23.61 -4.71
C ALA A 209 -3.80 23.00 -5.95
N GLU A 210 -3.05 22.98 -7.05
CA GLU A 210 -3.49 22.41 -8.32
C GLU A 210 -2.77 21.10 -8.66
N LEU A 211 -1.48 21.03 -8.37
CA LEU A 211 -0.63 19.85 -8.52
C LEU A 211 0.53 19.96 -7.53
N ILE A 212 0.83 18.88 -6.83
CA ILE A 212 1.96 18.80 -5.89
C ILE A 212 2.85 17.65 -6.32
N VAL A 213 4.16 17.88 -6.42
CA VAL A 213 5.17 16.86 -6.69
C VAL A 213 6.27 16.98 -5.65
N LEU A 214 6.54 15.90 -4.93
CA LEU A 214 7.54 15.84 -3.86
C LEU A 214 8.47 14.65 -4.12
N ARG A 215 9.78 14.91 -4.16
CA ARG A 215 10.83 13.92 -4.36
C ARG A 215 11.35 13.39 -3.03
N ASP A 216 12.03 12.25 -3.07
CA ASP A 216 12.78 11.70 -1.93
C ASP A 216 11.95 11.51 -0.65
N VAL A 217 10.66 11.16 -0.79
CA VAL A 217 9.75 11.05 0.37
C VAL A 217 10.12 9.93 1.34
N PHE A 218 10.94 8.96 0.89
CA PHE A 218 11.56 7.92 1.71
C PHE A 218 13.00 8.22 2.11
N GLY A 219 13.42 9.48 2.00
CA GLY A 219 14.79 9.93 2.17
C GLY A 219 15.55 10.02 0.86
N GLU A 220 16.79 10.50 0.97
CA GLU A 220 17.67 10.74 -0.17
C GLU A 220 17.77 9.48 -1.04
N GLN A 221 17.55 9.66 -2.34
CA GLN A 221 17.65 8.59 -3.33
C GLN A 221 19.05 7.97 -3.31
N GLY A 222 19.10 6.64 -3.47
CA GLY A 222 20.35 5.88 -3.49
C GLY A 222 20.93 5.55 -2.10
N THR A 223 20.33 6.03 -1.01
CA THR A 223 20.70 5.52 0.32
C THR A 223 20.27 4.05 0.48
N PRO A 224 21.02 3.21 1.23
CA PRO A 224 20.65 1.80 1.42
C PRO A 224 19.26 1.61 2.05
N GLU A 225 18.85 2.56 2.89
CA GLU A 225 17.53 2.59 3.51
C GLU A 225 16.42 2.89 2.52
N SER A 226 16.51 4.01 1.78
CA SER A 226 15.47 4.38 0.80
C SER A 226 15.36 3.32 -0.29
N THR A 227 16.50 2.79 -0.75
CA THR A 227 16.57 1.69 -1.72
C THR A 227 15.83 0.46 -1.23
N ALA A 228 16.10 -0.02 -0.01
CA ALA A 228 15.44 -1.21 0.51
C ALA A 228 13.93 -1.04 0.72
N ILE A 229 13.48 0.17 1.10
CA ILE A 229 12.05 0.47 1.22
C ILE A 229 11.38 0.43 -0.15
N CYS A 230 12.00 1.06 -1.15
CA CYS A 230 11.52 1.05 -2.53
C CYS A 230 11.53 -0.37 -3.14
N GLU A 231 12.55 -1.19 -2.88
CA GLU A 231 12.62 -2.59 -3.31
C GLU A 231 11.49 -3.41 -2.70
N TRP A 232 11.27 -3.32 -1.38
CA TRP A 232 10.14 -3.99 -0.73
C TRP A 232 8.79 -3.57 -1.35
N PHE A 233 8.59 -2.27 -1.57
CA PHE A 233 7.37 -1.77 -2.21
C PHE A 233 7.21 -2.29 -3.66
N GLN A 234 8.29 -2.34 -4.42
CA GLN A 234 8.29 -2.90 -5.78
C GLN A 234 7.93 -4.39 -5.75
N ASP A 235 8.49 -5.19 -4.84
CA ASP A 235 8.16 -6.61 -4.69
C ASP A 235 6.65 -6.82 -4.40
N VAL A 236 6.08 -5.98 -3.54
CA VAL A 236 4.64 -6.01 -3.22
C VAL A 236 3.79 -5.65 -4.45
N ILE A 237 4.18 -4.61 -5.19
CA ILE A 237 3.50 -4.20 -6.43
C ILE A 237 3.61 -5.32 -7.48
N ASP A 238 4.81 -5.82 -7.73
CA ASP A 238 5.10 -6.87 -8.71
C ASP A 238 4.31 -8.13 -8.40
N THR A 239 4.27 -8.55 -7.13
CA THR A 239 3.44 -9.68 -6.69
C THR A 239 1.97 -9.41 -6.98
N ALA A 240 1.45 -8.24 -6.61
CA ALA A 240 0.05 -7.91 -6.84
C ALA A 240 -0.31 -7.88 -8.33
N VAL A 241 0.46 -7.21 -9.19
CA VAL A 241 0.17 -7.10 -10.64
C VAL A 241 0.28 -8.45 -11.34
N ASN A 242 1.17 -9.33 -10.87
CA ASN A 242 1.38 -10.65 -11.47
C ASN A 242 0.27 -11.66 -11.14
N GLU A 243 -0.41 -11.46 -10.02
CA GLU A 243 -1.36 -12.44 -9.50
C GLU A 243 -2.80 -11.99 -9.60
N ARG A 244 -3.02 -10.69 -9.73
CA ARG A 244 -4.34 -10.08 -9.80
C ARG A 244 -4.74 -9.74 -11.23
N ARG A 245 -6.02 -9.49 -11.41
CA ARG A 245 -6.63 -9.16 -12.69
C ARG A 245 -6.28 -7.71 -13.03
N ASP A 246 -5.75 -7.55 -14.22
CA ASP A 246 -5.62 -6.24 -14.85
C ASP A 246 -6.99 -5.63 -15.11
N VAL A 247 -7.25 -4.45 -14.55
CA VAL A 247 -8.50 -3.70 -14.72
C VAL A 247 -8.48 -2.83 -15.98
N ARG A 248 -7.33 -2.73 -16.67
CA ARG A 248 -7.13 -1.99 -17.92
C ARG A 248 -6.39 -2.82 -18.97
N PRO A 249 -6.89 -4.00 -19.37
CA PRO A 249 -6.19 -4.95 -20.25
C PRO A 249 -5.94 -4.46 -21.70
N LYS A 250 -6.46 -3.28 -22.06
CA LYS A 250 -6.24 -2.64 -23.37
C LYS A 250 -5.19 -1.52 -23.33
N SER A 251 -4.79 -1.09 -22.13
CA SER A 251 -3.71 -0.11 -21.94
C SER A 251 -2.35 -0.80 -21.96
N ASP A 252 -1.28 -0.03 -22.15
CA ASP A 252 0.06 -0.56 -21.92
C ASP A 252 0.27 -0.78 -20.41
N GLY A 253 1.04 -1.82 -20.08
CA GLY A 253 1.35 -2.19 -18.70
C GLY A 253 0.28 -3.03 -18.02
N THR A 254 0.20 -2.92 -16.71
CA THR A 254 -0.80 -3.61 -15.89
C THR A 254 -1.23 -2.72 -14.75
N MET A 255 -2.54 -2.66 -14.49
CA MET A 255 -3.13 -1.95 -13.37
C MET A 255 -4.04 -2.88 -12.60
N VAL A 256 -3.87 -2.98 -11.28
CA VAL A 256 -4.71 -3.83 -10.43
C VAL A 256 -5.40 -2.99 -9.37
N GLN A 257 -6.72 -3.13 -9.26
CA GLN A 257 -7.53 -2.45 -8.25
C GLN A 257 -7.49 -3.21 -6.92
N LEU A 258 -7.38 -2.45 -5.84
CA LEU A 258 -7.29 -2.90 -4.46
C LEU A 258 -8.38 -2.19 -3.63
N GLY A 259 -8.83 -2.84 -2.56
CA GLY A 259 -9.87 -2.26 -1.73
C GLY A 259 -11.29 -2.51 -2.23
N TYR A 260 -12.12 -1.49 -2.08
CA TYR A 260 -13.50 -1.49 -2.55
C TYR A 260 -13.57 -1.16 -4.04
N ASN A 261 -14.59 -1.66 -4.72
CA ASN A 261 -14.93 -1.31 -6.09
C ASN A 261 -16.44 -1.14 -6.29
N ALA A 262 -16.82 -0.66 -7.47
CA ALA A 262 -18.21 -0.41 -7.84
C ALA A 262 -18.87 -1.59 -8.58
N GLY A 263 -18.25 -2.78 -8.57
CA GLY A 263 -18.70 -3.93 -9.35
C GLY A 263 -18.63 -3.72 -10.87
N PRO A 264 -19.13 -4.68 -11.66
CA PRO A 264 -19.24 -4.54 -13.10
C PRO A 264 -20.26 -3.45 -13.48
N ARG A 265 -20.28 -3.08 -14.76
CA ARG A 265 -21.06 -1.92 -15.25
C ARG A 265 -22.57 -2.13 -15.19
N ASP A 266 -22.98 -3.33 -15.53
CA ASP A 266 -24.36 -3.83 -15.57
C ASP A 266 -24.90 -4.20 -14.18
N LEU A 267 -24.01 -4.42 -13.21
CA LEU A 267 -24.36 -4.74 -11.83
C LEU A 267 -23.49 -3.94 -10.87
N ARG A 268 -23.90 -2.70 -10.60
CA ARG A 268 -23.23 -1.83 -9.62
C ARG A 268 -23.41 -2.41 -8.23
N VAL A 269 -22.30 -2.75 -7.58
CA VAL A 269 -22.28 -3.27 -6.20
C VAL A 269 -21.08 -2.67 -5.49
N PHE A 270 -21.29 -2.13 -4.29
CA PHE A 270 -20.19 -1.74 -3.41
C PHE A 270 -19.65 -2.97 -2.69
N GLN A 271 -18.46 -3.42 -3.07
CA GLN A 271 -17.88 -4.65 -2.54
C GLN A 271 -16.36 -4.65 -2.64
N LEU A 272 -15.73 -5.64 -2.00
CA LEU A 272 -14.29 -5.85 -2.06
C LEU A 272 -13.87 -6.48 -3.39
N ALA A 273 -12.84 -5.91 -4.02
CA ALA A 273 -12.33 -6.34 -5.31
C ALA A 273 -11.95 -7.83 -5.31
N LYS A 274 -12.46 -8.59 -6.29
CA LYS A 274 -12.08 -9.99 -6.55
C LYS A 274 -11.02 -10.04 -7.63
N SER A 275 -9.76 -9.93 -7.24
CA SER A 275 -8.71 -9.69 -8.23
C SER A 275 -7.80 -10.89 -8.50
N TYR A 276 -7.58 -11.84 -7.59
CA TYR A 276 -6.71 -13.00 -7.87
C TYR A 276 -7.15 -13.81 -9.10
N THR A 277 -6.20 -14.01 -10.01
CA THR A 277 -6.34 -14.82 -11.24
C THR A 277 -5.63 -16.16 -11.14
N LYS A 278 -4.66 -16.28 -10.23
CA LYS A 278 -3.95 -17.53 -9.92
C LYS A 278 -4.70 -18.32 -8.85
N ASN A 279 -4.58 -19.65 -8.93
CA ASN A 279 -5.11 -20.57 -7.92
C ASN A 279 -4.11 -20.66 -6.76
N LEU A 280 -4.17 -19.67 -5.86
CA LEU A 280 -3.42 -19.66 -4.61
C LEU A 280 -4.28 -20.21 -3.48
N ASP A 281 -3.65 -20.77 -2.46
CA ASP A 281 -4.33 -21.12 -1.21
C ASP A 281 -4.71 -19.85 -0.42
N GLU A 282 -5.58 -20.01 0.58
CA GLU A 282 -6.13 -18.88 1.34
C GLU A 282 -5.11 -18.20 2.26
N GLU A 283 -4.09 -18.93 2.72
CA GLU A 283 -3.03 -18.38 3.56
C GLU A 283 -2.13 -17.46 2.73
N THR A 284 -1.66 -17.94 1.58
CA THR A 284 -0.88 -17.12 0.63
C THR A 284 -1.63 -15.85 0.20
N LYS A 285 -2.94 -15.95 -0.08
CA LYS A 285 -3.76 -14.77 -0.41
C LYS A 285 -3.88 -13.78 0.75
N ALA A 286 -3.98 -14.28 1.98
CA ALA A 286 -4.04 -13.44 3.17
C ALA A 286 -2.71 -12.72 3.42
N ASP A 287 -1.58 -13.40 3.21
CA ASP A 287 -0.25 -12.80 3.32
C ASP A 287 -0.04 -11.70 2.28
N HIS A 288 -0.36 -12.00 1.01
CA HIS A 288 -0.28 -11.01 -0.07
C HIS A 288 -1.23 -9.82 0.17
N ASP A 289 -2.44 -10.06 0.64
CA ASP A 289 -3.39 -8.99 0.99
C ASP A 289 -2.91 -8.15 2.20
N THR A 290 -2.21 -8.76 3.16
CA THR A 290 -1.62 -8.06 4.32
C THR A 290 -0.55 -7.08 3.87
N GLU A 291 0.38 -7.52 3.02
CA GLU A 291 1.44 -6.67 2.47
C GLU A 291 0.88 -5.54 1.59
N VAL A 292 -0.13 -5.85 0.76
CA VAL A 292 -0.83 -4.83 -0.04
C VAL A 292 -1.48 -3.76 0.83
N ILE A 293 -2.25 -4.14 1.86
CA ILE A 293 -2.87 -3.18 2.77
C ILE A 293 -1.81 -2.31 3.43
N ALA A 294 -0.68 -2.90 3.81
CA ALA A 294 0.39 -2.18 4.44
C ALA A 294 1.08 -1.19 3.50
N ALA A 295 1.39 -1.59 2.26
CA ALA A 295 1.96 -0.71 1.24
C ALA A 295 1.05 0.49 0.92
N VAL A 296 -0.26 0.25 0.75
CA VAL A 296 -1.23 1.34 0.54
C VAL A 296 -1.34 2.23 1.80
N THR A 297 -1.33 1.64 3.00
CA THR A 297 -1.39 2.39 4.26
C THR A 297 -0.15 3.24 4.49
N ILE A 298 1.04 2.73 4.15
CA ILE A 298 2.29 3.51 4.17
C ILE A 298 2.23 4.63 3.13
N THR A 299 1.70 4.37 1.93
CA THR A 299 1.48 5.41 0.91
C THR A 299 0.61 6.55 1.47
N TRP A 300 -0.49 6.22 2.16
CA TRP A 300 -1.34 7.22 2.82
C TRP A 300 -0.63 7.93 3.98
N ALA A 301 0.14 7.21 4.80
CA ALA A 301 0.91 7.82 5.88
C ALA A 301 1.96 8.81 5.37
N VAL A 302 2.65 8.47 4.28
CA VAL A 302 3.59 9.36 3.58
C VAL A 302 2.86 10.59 3.04
N ALA A 303 1.68 10.40 2.43
CA ALA A 303 0.86 11.51 1.97
C ALA A 303 0.46 12.44 3.13
N LYS A 304 0.00 11.90 4.27
CA LYS A 304 -0.32 12.68 5.46
C LYS A 304 0.87 13.41 6.10
N ALA A 305 2.08 12.85 5.95
CA ALA A 305 3.29 13.46 6.49
C ALA A 305 3.79 14.65 5.65
N TRP A 306 3.48 14.67 4.35
CA TRP A 306 4.14 15.55 3.39
C TRP A 306 3.23 16.45 2.56
N LEU A 307 1.99 16.04 2.29
CA LEU A 307 1.03 16.88 1.60
C LEU A 307 0.47 17.95 2.54
N PRO A 308 0.05 19.10 2.00
CA PRO A 308 -0.64 20.12 2.77
C PRO A 308 -1.87 19.60 3.51
N LEU A 309 -2.08 20.09 4.74
CA LEU A 309 -3.24 19.77 5.57
C LEU A 309 -4.56 20.07 4.86
N ASP A 310 -4.61 21.13 4.04
CA ASP A 310 -5.81 21.52 3.29
C ASP A 310 -6.28 20.41 2.33
N ILE A 311 -5.39 19.51 1.93
CA ILE A 311 -5.69 18.37 1.07
C ILE A 311 -6.06 17.16 1.94
N THR A 312 -5.20 16.81 2.89
CA THR A 312 -5.37 15.56 3.66
C THR A 312 -6.56 15.63 4.61
N ASN A 313 -6.78 16.77 5.29
CA ASN A 313 -7.94 16.94 6.16
C ASN A 313 -9.23 16.91 5.34
N LYS A 314 -9.26 17.60 4.20
CA LYS A 314 -10.42 17.56 3.31
C LYS A 314 -10.79 16.15 2.87
N ILE A 315 -9.79 15.33 2.56
CA ILE A 315 -10.00 13.90 2.27
C ILE A 315 -10.57 13.18 3.48
N GLU A 316 -9.94 13.31 4.66
CA GLU A 316 -10.38 12.63 5.89
C GLU A 316 -11.81 13.05 6.28
N ASP A 317 -12.10 14.36 6.28
CA ASP A 317 -13.42 14.95 6.53
C ASP A 317 -14.45 14.37 5.55
N THR A 318 -14.13 14.32 4.25
CA THR A 318 -15.04 13.74 3.25
C THR A 318 -15.30 12.25 3.51
N LEU A 319 -14.28 11.49 3.93
CA LEU A 319 -14.46 10.07 4.24
C LEU A 319 -15.33 9.87 5.49
N GLU A 320 -15.09 10.66 6.53
CA GLU A 320 -15.82 10.62 7.80
C GLU A 320 -17.28 11.06 7.65
N GLU A 321 -17.52 12.22 7.02
CA GLU A 321 -18.86 12.77 6.75
C GLU A 321 -19.75 11.78 5.98
N ASN A 322 -19.14 11.02 5.08
CA ASN A 322 -19.84 10.04 4.26
C ASN A 322 -19.87 8.63 4.89
N GLY A 323 -19.16 8.39 6.00
CA GLY A 323 -19.06 7.07 6.62
C GLY A 323 -18.41 6.02 5.72
N LEU A 324 -17.49 6.42 4.85
CA LEU A 324 -16.78 5.51 3.96
C LEU A 324 -15.80 4.63 4.75
N PRO A 325 -15.74 3.31 4.48
CA PRO A 325 -14.83 2.43 5.20
C PRO A 325 -13.37 2.70 4.79
N ARG A 326 -12.43 2.28 5.64
CA ARG A 326 -11.01 2.19 5.28
C ARG A 326 -10.73 0.97 4.41
N ILE A 327 -9.59 0.95 3.73
CA ILE A 327 -9.22 -0.15 2.84
C ILE A 327 -9.24 -1.51 3.56
N ALA A 328 -9.78 -2.50 2.86
CA ALA A 328 -9.84 -3.89 3.25
C ALA A 328 -9.70 -4.75 1.99
N THR A 329 -9.56 -6.06 2.17
CA THR A 329 -9.56 -7.01 1.05
C THR A 329 -10.46 -8.19 1.36
N ARG A 330 -10.70 -9.07 0.39
CA ARG A 330 -11.52 -10.26 0.62
C ARG A 330 -10.93 -11.19 1.69
N ASN A 331 -9.60 -11.23 1.81
CA ASN A 331 -8.92 -12.12 2.74
C ASN A 331 -8.55 -11.42 4.06
N ILE A 332 -8.59 -10.08 4.11
CA ILE A 332 -8.29 -9.29 5.31
C ILE A 332 -9.45 -8.35 5.62
N VAL A 333 -10.13 -8.63 6.73
CA VAL A 333 -11.32 -7.90 7.21
C VAL A 333 -11.01 -6.41 7.40
N ALA A 334 -12.01 -5.57 7.15
CA ALA A 334 -11.96 -4.15 7.43
C ALA A 334 -11.67 -3.89 8.92
N GLY A 335 -10.89 -2.85 9.20
CA GLY A 335 -10.51 -2.49 10.56
C GLY A 335 -9.30 -1.58 10.59
N VAL A 336 -8.68 -1.54 11.76
CA VAL A 336 -7.44 -0.79 12.00
C VAL A 336 -6.22 -1.72 11.98
N GLY A 337 -5.08 -1.11 11.78
CA GLY A 337 -3.77 -1.69 11.84
C GLY A 337 -3.34 -2.43 10.57
N TYR A 338 -2.04 -2.60 10.48
CA TYR A 338 -1.37 -3.32 9.39
C TYR A 338 -0.08 -3.96 9.90
N GLN A 339 0.42 -4.91 9.11
CA GLN A 339 1.69 -5.59 9.35
C GLN A 339 2.53 -5.54 8.07
N ILE A 340 3.85 -5.37 8.22
CA ILE A 340 4.80 -5.55 7.13
C ILE A 340 5.88 -6.57 7.50
N GLN A 341 6.35 -7.31 6.51
CA GLN A 341 7.58 -8.07 6.59
C GLN A 341 8.71 -7.28 5.91
N PHE A 342 9.63 -6.74 6.71
CA PHE A 342 10.73 -5.92 6.20
C PHE A 342 12.05 -6.37 6.79
N ARG A 343 13.02 -6.71 5.91
CA ARG A 343 14.36 -7.20 6.30
C ARG A 343 14.32 -8.35 7.33
N GLY A 344 13.39 -9.30 7.13
CA GLY A 344 13.23 -10.47 8.00
C GLY A 344 12.58 -10.18 9.36
N LEU A 345 12.04 -8.98 9.56
CA LEU A 345 11.29 -8.61 10.76
C LEU A 345 9.84 -8.28 10.43
N ALA A 346 8.93 -8.80 11.24
CA ALA A 346 7.52 -8.48 11.23
C ALA A 346 7.27 -7.21 12.06
N TYR A 347 6.88 -6.13 11.40
CA TYR A 347 6.46 -4.89 12.06
C TYR A 347 4.95 -4.84 12.11
N ASN A 348 4.39 -4.93 13.33
CA ASN A 348 2.95 -4.84 13.55
C ASN A 348 2.55 -3.48 14.14
N PHE A 349 1.62 -2.78 13.49
CA PHE A 349 1.04 -1.50 13.89
C PHE A 349 -0.47 -1.66 14.14
N PRO A 350 -0.91 -2.23 15.28
CA PRO A 350 -2.28 -2.72 15.44
C PRO A 350 -3.35 -1.63 15.58
N THR A 351 -2.95 -0.39 15.88
CA THR A 351 -3.86 0.73 16.12
C THR A 351 -3.79 1.80 15.02
N PHE A 352 -2.94 1.61 14.02
CA PHE A 352 -2.75 2.62 12.98
C PHE A 352 -3.91 2.57 11.99
N GLU A 353 -4.48 3.70 11.64
CA GLU A 353 -5.59 3.74 10.70
C GLU A 353 -5.15 3.37 9.29
N ARG A 354 -5.93 2.54 8.60
CA ARG A 354 -5.64 2.14 7.22
C ARG A 354 -5.94 3.25 6.22
N ALA A 355 -5.43 3.11 5.00
CA ALA A 355 -5.68 4.04 3.90
C ALA A 355 -7.17 4.19 3.50
N PRO A 356 -7.51 5.23 2.70
CA PRO A 356 -8.81 5.35 2.03
C PRO A 356 -9.23 4.10 1.24
N PRO A 357 -10.53 3.91 0.95
CA PRO A 357 -11.10 2.64 0.52
C PRO A 357 -10.64 2.11 -0.85
N GLU A 358 -10.10 2.96 -1.73
CA GLU A 358 -9.77 2.62 -3.11
C GLU A 358 -8.29 2.89 -3.39
N ALA A 359 -7.60 1.88 -3.92
CA ALA A 359 -6.23 2.01 -4.36
C ALA A 359 -5.94 1.19 -5.63
N TYR A 360 -4.85 1.54 -6.31
CA TYR A 360 -4.37 0.83 -7.48
C TYR A 360 -2.87 0.61 -7.38
N PHE A 361 -2.41 -0.56 -7.76
CA PHE A 361 -1.00 -0.81 -8.07
C PHE A 361 -0.82 -0.92 -9.58
N THR A 362 0.26 -0.32 -10.08
CA THR A 362 0.55 -0.29 -11.51
C THR A 362 1.99 -0.69 -11.78
N TYR A 363 2.19 -1.40 -12.89
CA TYR A 363 3.48 -1.78 -13.41
C TYR A 363 3.55 -1.39 -14.89
N GLY A 364 4.45 -0.45 -15.20
CA GLY A 364 4.63 0.06 -16.55
C GLY A 364 3.32 0.53 -17.18
N TYR A 365 2.40 1.11 -16.41
CA TYR A 365 1.09 1.51 -16.94
C TYR A 365 1.18 2.83 -17.70
N SER A 366 0.55 2.88 -18.89
CA SER A 366 0.34 4.13 -19.64
C SER A 366 -1.15 4.36 -19.89
N ALA A 367 -1.56 5.62 -19.84
CA ALA A 367 -2.93 6.02 -20.14
C ALA A 367 -2.94 7.20 -21.10
N SER A 368 -3.75 7.09 -22.15
CA SER A 368 -4.08 8.22 -23.01
C SER A 368 -4.78 9.34 -22.21
N TYR A 369 -4.86 10.53 -22.78
CA TYR A 369 -5.53 11.67 -22.19
C TYR A 369 -6.97 11.34 -21.74
N HIS A 370 -7.29 11.54 -20.46
CA HIS A 370 -8.61 11.26 -19.89
C HIS A 370 -8.92 12.17 -18.69
N LYS A 371 -10.11 11.96 -18.11
CA LYS A 371 -10.60 12.59 -16.88
C LYS A 371 -11.27 11.52 -16.05
N ASP A 372 -11.04 11.53 -14.75
CA ASP A 372 -11.63 10.59 -13.80
C ASP A 372 -12.48 11.36 -12.78
N PRO A 373 -13.81 11.16 -12.76
CA PRO A 373 -14.68 11.77 -11.77
C PRO A 373 -14.28 11.39 -10.34
N CYS A 374 -14.06 12.39 -9.49
CA CYS A 374 -13.72 12.23 -8.06
C CYS A 374 -14.84 12.77 -7.17
N TYR A 375 -15.15 12.09 -6.06
CA TYR A 375 -16.14 12.59 -5.08
C TYR A 375 -15.53 13.57 -4.06
N VAL A 376 -14.21 13.62 -3.94
CA VAL A 376 -13.48 14.66 -3.21
C VAL A 376 -13.16 15.78 -4.21
N SER A 377 -13.59 17.01 -3.95
CA SER A 377 -13.31 18.12 -4.88
C SER A 377 -11.83 18.58 -4.80
N GLY A 378 -11.28 19.05 -5.91
CA GLY A 378 -9.92 19.60 -5.97
C GLY A 378 -8.84 18.52 -6.06
N VAL A 379 -7.66 18.80 -5.51
CA VAL A 379 -6.54 17.84 -5.48
C VAL A 379 -6.89 16.69 -4.53
N CYS A 380 -7.18 15.53 -5.11
CA CYS A 380 -7.57 14.32 -4.38
C CYS A 380 -6.81 13.08 -4.84
N GLY A 381 -6.41 12.97 -6.11
CA GLY A 381 -5.70 11.79 -6.61
C GLY A 381 -4.26 11.79 -6.11
N ILE A 382 -3.85 10.72 -5.42
CA ILE A 382 -2.51 10.59 -4.84
C ILE A 382 -1.80 9.42 -5.52
N SER A 383 -0.55 9.63 -5.90
CA SER A 383 0.28 8.60 -6.49
C SER A 383 1.68 8.66 -5.92
N LEU A 384 2.24 7.49 -5.62
CA LEU A 384 3.59 7.29 -5.11
C LEU A 384 4.31 6.34 -6.06
N ASN A 385 5.30 6.87 -6.77
CA ASN A 385 6.22 6.07 -7.57
C ASN A 385 7.35 5.55 -6.68
N VAL A 386 7.50 4.24 -6.63
CA VAL A 386 8.50 3.54 -5.78
C VAL A 386 9.62 2.91 -6.60
N GLY A 387 9.49 2.88 -7.92
CA GLY A 387 10.44 2.21 -8.80
C GLY A 387 10.32 2.70 -10.23
N ARG A 388 11.47 2.95 -10.86
CA ARG A 388 11.52 3.26 -12.28
C ARG A 388 12.73 2.56 -12.89
N THR A 389 12.48 1.88 -14.00
CA THR A 389 13.54 1.33 -14.86
C THR A 389 13.34 1.85 -16.27
N VAL A 390 14.39 2.39 -16.89
CA VAL A 390 14.34 2.88 -18.28
C VAL A 390 15.38 2.13 -19.10
N ASN A 391 14.97 1.64 -20.27
CA ASN A 391 15.82 0.88 -21.18
C ASN A 391 16.60 -0.22 -20.45
N PRO A 392 15.92 -1.13 -19.71
CA PRO A 392 16.61 -2.20 -19.03
C PRO A 392 17.49 -2.94 -20.03
N PRO A 393 18.74 -3.29 -19.66
CA PRO A 393 19.55 -4.13 -20.53
C PRO A 393 18.73 -5.37 -20.89
N PRO A 394 18.79 -5.86 -22.14
CA PRO A 394 18.05 -7.05 -22.55
C PRO A 394 18.45 -8.18 -21.61
N SER A 395 17.62 -8.45 -20.61
CA SER A 395 18.00 -9.35 -19.53
C SER A 395 17.99 -10.76 -20.09
N SER A 396 19.12 -11.44 -19.98
CA SER A 396 19.17 -12.87 -20.16
C SER A 396 18.32 -13.51 -19.06
N THR A 397 17.21 -14.14 -19.42
CA THR A 397 16.48 -15.18 -18.65
C THR A 397 15.64 -14.82 -17.42
N LEU A 398 15.66 -13.60 -16.87
CA LEU A 398 14.59 -13.22 -15.94
C LEU A 398 13.35 -12.90 -16.77
N ALA A 399 12.40 -13.83 -16.79
CA ALA A 399 11.11 -13.66 -17.43
C ALA A 399 10.49 -12.37 -16.90
N THR A 400 10.62 -11.27 -17.66
CA THR A 400 9.78 -10.09 -17.50
C THR A 400 8.38 -10.64 -17.30
N PRO A 401 7.71 -10.38 -16.17
CA PRO A 401 6.42 -10.97 -15.89
C PRO A 401 5.56 -10.68 -17.09
N GLY A 402 5.23 -11.76 -17.82
CA GLY A 402 5.02 -11.67 -19.26
C GLY A 402 4.13 -10.48 -19.56
N LEU A 403 4.67 -9.46 -20.23
CA LEU A 403 3.92 -8.51 -21.04
C LEU A 403 3.07 -9.41 -21.93
N ARG A 404 1.89 -9.78 -21.43
CA ARG A 404 0.98 -10.67 -22.10
C ARG A 404 0.59 -9.85 -23.31
N GLN A 405 1.20 -10.14 -24.46
CA GLN A 405 0.54 -9.90 -25.73
C GLN A 405 -0.81 -10.59 -25.60
N THR A 406 -1.83 -9.80 -25.29
CA THR A 406 -3.16 -10.32 -25.00
C THR A 406 -3.64 -11.01 -26.28
N ARG A 407 -4.23 -12.20 -26.14
CA ARG A 407 -4.82 -12.94 -27.29
C ARG A 407 -5.87 -12.13 -28.07
N SER A 408 -6.35 -11.00 -27.52
CA SER A 408 -7.20 -10.04 -28.24
C SER A 408 -6.44 -9.25 -29.31
N GLN A 409 -5.14 -8.96 -29.13
CA GLN A 409 -4.32 -8.34 -30.18
C GLN A 409 -4.09 -9.27 -31.38
N THR A 410 -4.14 -10.60 -31.19
CA THR A 410 -4.05 -11.59 -32.28
C THR A 410 -5.38 -11.84 -33.00
N ARG A 411 -6.51 -11.29 -32.52
CA ARG A 411 -7.86 -11.56 -33.08
C ARG A 411 -8.53 -10.38 -33.77
N ALA A 412 -8.00 -9.16 -33.64
CA ALA A 412 -8.42 -8.05 -34.50
C ALA A 412 -7.84 -8.29 -35.90
N GLY A 413 -8.70 -8.73 -36.83
CA GLY A 413 -8.38 -9.13 -38.20
C GLY A 413 -7.93 -7.99 -39.11
N SER A 414 -6.96 -7.19 -38.67
CA SER A 414 -6.16 -6.36 -39.55
C SER A 414 -5.43 -7.30 -40.52
N ALA A 415 -5.65 -7.09 -41.82
CA ALA A 415 -4.87 -7.75 -42.87
C ALA A 415 -3.36 -7.69 -42.54
N PRO A 416 -2.54 -8.66 -42.98
CA PRO A 416 -1.12 -8.76 -42.65
C PRO A 416 -0.31 -7.64 -43.33
N GLY A 417 -0.51 -6.40 -42.90
CA GLY A 417 0.54 -5.41 -42.82
C GLY A 417 1.39 -5.85 -41.64
N GLN A 418 2.43 -6.61 -41.95
CA GLN A 418 3.57 -6.90 -41.10
C GLN A 418 3.93 -5.62 -40.32
N ILE A 419 3.48 -5.50 -39.06
CA ILE A 419 4.13 -4.60 -38.12
C ILE A 419 5.50 -5.23 -37.99
N ASP A 420 6.43 -4.69 -38.77
CA ASP A 420 7.80 -5.13 -38.81
C ASP A 420 8.27 -5.07 -37.36
N SER A 421 8.46 -6.24 -36.76
CA SER A 421 9.06 -6.37 -35.44
C SER A 421 10.56 -6.07 -35.55
N THR A 422 10.92 -5.06 -36.35
CA THR A 422 12.20 -4.38 -36.20
C THR A 422 12.25 -4.00 -34.74
N SER A 423 13.07 -4.74 -33.99
CA SER A 423 13.36 -4.47 -32.59
C SER A 423 13.46 -2.97 -32.42
N GLU A 424 12.48 -2.36 -31.77
CA GLU A 424 12.58 -0.95 -31.46
C GLU A 424 13.88 -0.78 -30.71
N ASP A 425 14.78 0.00 -31.28
CA ASP A 425 16.09 0.22 -30.72
C ASP A 425 15.94 1.10 -29.48
N PHE A 426 15.68 0.45 -28.33
CA PHE A 426 15.44 1.11 -27.06
C PHE A 426 16.63 1.98 -26.62
N SER A 427 17.84 1.75 -27.16
CA SER A 427 19.00 2.62 -26.91
C SER A 427 18.80 4.06 -27.38
N LYS A 428 17.76 4.33 -28.18
CA LYS A 428 17.45 5.66 -28.72
C LYS A 428 16.49 6.48 -27.86
N TRP A 429 15.89 5.92 -26.82
CA TRP A 429 15.00 6.70 -25.96
C TRP A 429 15.79 7.54 -24.96
N PRO A 430 15.39 8.81 -24.71
CA PRO A 430 16.06 9.64 -23.72
C PRO A 430 15.96 8.98 -22.35
N ALA A 431 16.97 9.17 -21.50
CA ALA A 431 17.05 8.54 -20.18
C ALA A 431 15.80 8.79 -19.30
N ASN A 432 15.15 9.94 -19.50
CA ASN A 432 13.95 10.35 -18.77
C ASN A 432 12.67 10.22 -19.61
N GLY A 433 12.75 9.60 -20.79
CA GLY A 433 11.61 9.42 -21.68
C GLY A 433 10.63 8.38 -21.18
N GLY A 434 9.35 8.67 -21.42
CA GLY A 434 8.26 7.74 -21.32
C GLY A 434 7.71 7.41 -19.93
N GLY A 435 6.45 7.01 -19.90
CA GLY A 435 5.73 6.69 -18.67
C GLY A 435 5.62 7.88 -17.70
N ASN A 436 5.72 9.11 -18.19
CA ASN A 436 5.70 10.31 -17.36
C ASN A 436 4.27 10.81 -17.16
N PHE A 437 3.95 11.30 -15.97
CA PHE A 437 2.61 11.83 -15.70
C PHE A 437 2.44 13.19 -16.39
N VAL A 438 1.27 13.45 -16.95
CA VAL A 438 0.97 14.72 -17.62
C VAL A 438 -0.34 15.29 -17.10
N ASP A 439 -0.30 16.52 -16.59
CA ASP A 439 -1.50 17.36 -16.40
C ASP A 439 -1.62 18.29 -17.61
N MET A 440 -2.59 18.02 -18.46
CA MET A 440 -2.75 18.75 -19.72
C MET A 440 -3.23 20.17 -19.47
N THR A 441 -4.18 20.35 -18.55
CA THR A 441 -4.77 21.66 -18.28
C THR A 441 -3.82 22.61 -17.56
N LEU A 442 -2.85 22.08 -16.80
CA LEU A 442 -1.72 22.86 -16.31
C LEU A 442 -0.58 22.95 -17.32
N LYS A 443 -0.55 22.11 -18.37
CA LYS A 443 0.63 21.88 -19.21
C LYS A 443 1.86 21.55 -18.35
N VAL A 444 1.77 20.54 -17.52
CA VAL A 444 2.87 20.06 -16.68
C VAL A 444 3.16 18.61 -17.01
N VAL A 445 4.43 18.28 -17.22
CA VAL A 445 4.93 16.91 -17.27
C VAL A 445 5.74 16.65 -16.02
N VAL A 446 5.47 15.54 -15.35
CA VAL A 446 6.23 15.09 -14.18
C VAL A 446 7.08 13.91 -14.62
N HIS A 447 8.40 14.13 -14.71
CA HIS A 447 9.34 13.05 -14.91
C HIS A 447 9.27 12.11 -13.71
N GLN A 448 8.90 10.87 -13.97
CA GLN A 448 8.72 9.88 -12.91
C GLN A 448 10.08 9.43 -12.36
N ALA A 449 10.18 9.25 -11.05
CA ALA A 449 11.37 8.75 -10.37
C ALA A 449 10.96 7.99 -9.09
N ALA A 450 11.82 7.09 -8.60
CA ALA A 450 11.56 6.39 -7.35
C ALA A 450 11.52 7.37 -6.17
N GLY A 451 10.59 7.17 -5.23
CA GLY A 451 10.38 8.09 -4.10
C GLY A 451 9.66 9.38 -4.49
N THR A 452 8.89 9.39 -5.59
CA THR A 452 8.09 10.55 -6.00
C THR A 452 6.66 10.40 -5.52
N LEU A 453 6.24 11.27 -4.61
CA LEU A 453 4.84 11.45 -4.23
C LEU A 453 4.26 12.62 -5.03
N PHE A 454 3.10 12.45 -5.61
CA PHE A 454 2.37 13.57 -6.19
C PHE A 454 0.86 13.47 -5.94
N ALA A 455 0.24 14.66 -5.86
CA ALA A 455 -1.19 14.82 -5.68
C ALA A 455 -1.75 15.75 -6.74
N PHE A 456 -2.85 15.36 -7.39
CA PHE A 456 -3.47 16.09 -8.49
C PHE A 456 -5.00 16.04 -8.44
N ASN A 457 -5.65 16.85 -9.28
CA ASN A 457 -7.10 16.79 -9.46
C ASN A 457 -7.46 15.83 -10.62
N PRO A 458 -7.94 14.60 -10.35
CA PRO A 458 -8.23 13.61 -11.39
C PRO A 458 -9.43 13.99 -12.27
N ALA A 459 -10.31 14.90 -11.82
CA ALA A 459 -11.40 15.40 -12.66
C ALA A 459 -10.90 16.32 -13.79
N MET A 460 -9.65 16.78 -13.70
CA MET A 460 -9.00 17.56 -14.74
C MET A 460 -8.31 16.65 -15.77
N GLY A 461 -8.04 17.21 -16.94
CA GLY A 461 -7.48 16.45 -18.04
C GLY A 461 -6.04 16.03 -17.77
N HIS A 462 -5.79 14.72 -17.71
CA HIS A 462 -4.47 14.16 -17.41
C HIS A 462 -4.21 12.85 -18.17
N GLY A 463 -3.00 12.33 -18.07
CA GLY A 463 -2.61 11.06 -18.69
C GLY A 463 -1.17 10.68 -18.36
N THR A 464 -0.65 9.72 -19.10
CA THR A 464 0.75 9.29 -19.00
C THR A 464 1.34 9.23 -20.40
N THR A 465 2.58 9.67 -20.56
CA THR A 465 3.28 9.49 -21.84
C THR A 465 3.50 8.02 -22.14
N ARG A 466 3.64 7.66 -23.42
CA ARG A 466 4.01 6.30 -23.85
C ARG A 466 5.18 5.78 -23.04
N LEU A 467 5.23 4.48 -22.79
CA LEU A 467 6.29 3.91 -21.95
C LEU A 467 7.68 4.05 -22.55
N CYS A 468 7.85 3.92 -23.87
CA CYS A 468 9.13 4.14 -24.54
C CYS A 468 10.32 3.38 -23.88
N GLY A 469 10.08 2.14 -23.42
CA GLY A 469 11.09 1.35 -22.70
C GLY A 469 11.20 1.64 -21.20
N ALA A 470 10.45 2.59 -20.67
CA ALA A 470 10.30 2.85 -19.24
C ALA A 470 9.25 1.92 -18.61
N THR A 471 9.51 1.54 -17.36
CA THR A 471 8.59 0.82 -16.49
C THR A 471 8.58 1.54 -15.15
N ASN A 472 7.38 1.95 -14.70
CA ASN A 472 7.19 2.53 -13.37
C ASN A 472 6.40 1.56 -12.49
N ASN A 473 6.73 1.55 -11.20
CA ASN A 473 5.99 0.86 -10.16
C ASN A 473 5.29 1.93 -9.31
N LEU A 474 3.97 2.05 -9.41
CA LEU A 474 3.23 3.06 -8.66
C LEU A 474 2.15 2.46 -7.77
N ALA A 475 2.01 3.05 -6.59
CA ALA A 475 0.85 2.93 -5.72
C ALA A 475 0.01 4.21 -5.80
N ALA A 476 -1.26 4.09 -6.17
CA ALA A 476 -2.19 5.21 -6.24
C ALA A 476 -3.36 5.02 -5.26
N ILE A 477 -3.78 6.11 -4.63
CA ILE A 477 -5.00 6.21 -3.84
C ILE A 477 -5.93 7.18 -4.56
N THR A 478 -7.15 6.73 -4.83
CA THR A 478 -8.12 7.49 -5.62
C THR A 478 -9.46 7.55 -4.91
N PHE A 479 -10.35 8.39 -5.45
CA PHE A 479 -11.62 8.71 -4.82
C PHE A 479 -12.71 8.73 -5.88
N SER A 480 -12.89 7.62 -6.60
CA SER A 480 -13.77 7.52 -7.76
C SER A 480 -15.24 7.79 -7.40
N SER A 481 -15.89 8.71 -8.11
CA SER A 481 -17.33 8.96 -7.93
C SER A 481 -18.18 7.70 -8.19
N HIS A 482 -17.68 6.72 -8.95
CA HIS A 482 -18.39 5.47 -9.20
C HIS A 482 -18.48 4.60 -7.94
N ILE A 483 -17.40 4.52 -7.16
CA ILE A 483 -17.38 3.78 -5.90
C ILE A 483 -18.27 4.45 -4.88
N TYR A 484 -18.20 5.78 -4.78
CA TYR A 484 -19.05 6.54 -3.88
C TYR A 484 -20.55 6.37 -4.21
N LYS A 485 -20.93 6.43 -5.50
CA LYS A 485 -22.31 6.14 -5.91
C LYS A 485 -22.75 4.71 -5.56
N ALA A 486 -21.88 3.72 -5.79
CA ALA A 486 -22.18 2.34 -5.41
C ALA A 486 -22.36 2.20 -3.89
N PHE A 487 -21.55 2.89 -3.09
CA PHE A 487 -21.64 2.93 -1.64
C PHE A 487 -22.96 3.55 -1.17
N GLN A 488 -23.34 4.72 -1.69
CA GLN A 488 -24.62 5.36 -1.38
C GLN A 488 -25.80 4.44 -1.71
N LEU A 489 -25.78 3.79 -2.87
CA LEU A 489 -26.82 2.84 -3.25
C LEU A 489 -26.88 1.64 -2.28
N ALA A 490 -25.72 1.12 -1.84
CA ALA A 490 -25.68 0.05 -0.85
C ALA A 490 -26.25 0.47 0.51
N GLN A 491 -26.03 1.72 0.95
CA GLN A 491 -26.61 2.25 2.21
C GLN A 491 -28.14 2.31 2.17
N THR A 492 -28.74 2.53 1.00
CA THR A 492 -30.21 2.54 0.85
C THR A 492 -30.84 1.14 0.82
N GLY A 493 -30.04 0.07 0.80
CA GLY A 493 -30.51 -1.30 0.61
C GLY A 493 -30.97 -1.60 -0.83
N SER A 494 -30.71 -0.71 -1.79
CA SER A 494 -31.19 -0.82 -3.18
C SER A 494 -30.37 -1.80 -4.03
N ILE A 495 -29.30 -2.39 -3.50
CA ILE A 495 -28.47 -3.36 -4.20
C ILE A 495 -28.32 -4.59 -3.31
N GLU A 496 -28.84 -5.73 -3.76
CA GLU A 496 -28.47 -7.04 -3.20
C GLU A 496 -27.08 -7.42 -3.71
N ALA A 497 -26.19 -7.81 -2.79
CA ALA A 497 -24.87 -8.32 -3.14
C ALA A 497 -25.02 -9.66 -3.87
N GLY A 498 -25.03 -9.63 -5.20
CA GLY A 498 -25.08 -10.85 -6.01
C GLY A 498 -23.73 -11.58 -6.04
N ASP A 499 -23.75 -12.91 -5.84
CA ASP A 499 -22.56 -13.78 -5.83
C ASP A 499 -21.68 -13.72 -7.10
N LYS A 500 -22.20 -13.13 -8.18
CA LYS A 500 -21.53 -12.99 -9.50
C LYS A 500 -20.95 -11.60 -9.76
N ALA A 501 -21.16 -10.63 -8.88
CA ALA A 501 -20.55 -9.30 -9.03
C ALA A 501 -19.05 -9.42 -8.77
N GLY A 502 -18.20 -9.09 -9.75
CA GLY A 502 -16.74 -9.14 -9.54
C GLY A 502 -15.91 -8.95 -10.80
N ASP A 503 -16.50 -9.14 -11.98
CA ASP A 503 -15.79 -8.99 -13.25
C ASP A 503 -15.86 -7.53 -13.73
N GLY A 504 -15.18 -6.62 -13.01
CA GLY A 504 -15.02 -5.22 -13.40
C GLY A 504 -14.34 -5.12 -14.76
N ASN A 505 -15.10 -4.84 -15.82
CA ASN A 505 -14.56 -4.54 -17.14
C ASN A 505 -14.91 -3.08 -17.47
N PHE A 506 -13.89 -2.23 -17.55
CA PHE A 506 -14.06 -0.77 -17.53
C PHE A 506 -13.92 -0.10 -18.91
N ASP A 507 -13.93 -0.83 -20.03
CA ASP A 507 -13.41 -0.26 -21.30
C ASP A 507 -14.36 -0.16 -22.51
N GLU A 508 -15.68 -0.39 -22.39
CA GLU A 508 -16.57 -0.23 -23.56
C GLU A 508 -17.91 0.40 -23.19
N LEU A 509 -18.06 1.71 -23.48
CA LEU A 509 -19.21 2.30 -24.19
C LEU A 509 -19.09 3.84 -24.25
N ASN A 510 -19.66 4.37 -25.34
CA ASN A 510 -19.60 5.74 -25.83
C ASN A 510 -20.05 6.78 -24.80
N VAL A 511 -19.26 7.84 -24.68
CA VAL A 511 -19.76 9.14 -24.23
C VAL A 511 -20.33 9.77 -25.50
N ASP A 512 -21.65 9.72 -25.65
CA ASP A 512 -22.36 10.71 -26.46
C ASP A 512 -22.39 12.05 -25.70
#